data_AF-A0A6G8PSZ6-F1
#
_entry.id   AF-A0A6G8PSZ6-F1
#
_cell.length_a   1.000
_cell.length_b   1.000
_cell.length_c   1.000
_cell.angle_alpha   90.00
_cell.angle_beta   90.00
_cell.angle_gamma   90.00
#
_symmetry.space_group_name_H-M   'P 1'
#
loop_
_entity.id
_entity.type
_entity.pdbx_description
1 polymer ?
#
loop_
_entity_poly.entity_id
_entity_poly.type
_entity_poly.pdbx_seq_one_letter_code
_entity_poly.pdbx_strand_id
1 'polypeptide(L)' 'MQPGSDLDRFEDRYVEFSERIVLECDCGEKVVLLGMEDDWVGGEGPVECECGRELTLSDRSDDEVARVRRLLHRDRANTA' A
#
# COMPACT_ATOMS: atom_id res chain seq x y z
N MET A 1 -26.39 -9.45 -40.82
CA MET A 1 -25.76 -9.48 -39.49
C MET A 1 -24.43 -8.74 -39.58
N GLN A 2 -24.23 -7.68 -38.81
CA GLN A 2 -22.89 -7.16 -38.52
C GLN A 2 -22.63 -7.41 -37.03
N PRO A 3 -21.55 -8.12 -36.63
CA PRO A 3 -21.08 -8.08 -35.27
C PRO A 3 -20.23 -6.82 -35.12
N GLY A 4 -20.85 -5.75 -34.60
CA GLY A 4 -20.14 -4.58 -34.12
C GLY A 4 -19.42 -4.95 -32.83
N SER A 5 -18.14 -4.61 -32.77
CA SER A 5 -17.19 -4.96 -31.73
C SER A 5 -17.48 -4.23 -30.41
N ASP A 6 -18.17 -4.88 -29.48
CA ASP A 6 -18.29 -4.49 -28.06
C ASP A 6 -17.05 -4.86 -27.24
N LEU A 7 -15.85 -4.65 -27.80
CA LEU A 7 -14.62 -4.66 -27.01
C LEU A 7 -14.16 -3.21 -26.91
N ASP A 8 -14.91 -2.44 -26.16
CA ASP A 8 -14.52 -1.12 -25.67
C ASP A 8 -13.27 -1.29 -24.80
N ARG A 9 -12.13 -1.35 -25.49
CA ARG A 9 -10.85 -0.74 -25.15
C ARG A 9 -10.65 -0.43 -23.66
N PHE A 10 -10.48 -1.46 -22.85
CA PHE A 10 -9.78 -1.31 -21.56
C PHE A 10 -8.32 -0.97 -21.90
N GLU A 11 -8.04 0.31 -22.15
CA GLU A 11 -6.65 0.80 -22.15
C GLU A 11 -6.16 0.61 -20.72
N ASP A 12 -5.37 -0.42 -20.50
CA ASP A 12 -4.67 -0.56 -19.22
C ASP A 12 -3.82 0.70 -19.01
N ARG A 13 -4.22 1.52 -18.03
CA ARG A 13 -3.51 2.74 -17.67
C ARG A 13 -2.50 2.39 -16.59
N TYR A 14 -1.23 2.49 -16.96
CA TYR A 14 -0.13 2.31 -16.03
C TYR A 14 0.40 3.66 -15.57
N VAL A 15 0.87 3.69 -14.33
CA VAL A 15 1.64 4.80 -13.77
C VAL A 15 3.01 4.25 -13.37
N GLU A 16 4.07 4.90 -13.83
CA GLU A 16 5.43 4.60 -13.37
C GLU A 16 5.64 5.27 -12.02
N PHE A 17 6.19 4.53 -11.05
CA PHE A 17 6.45 5.01 -9.71
C PHE A 17 7.80 4.51 -9.21
N SER A 18 8.46 5.31 -8.37
CA SER A 18 9.76 4.95 -7.77
C SER A 18 9.63 3.85 -6.71
N GLU A 19 8.61 3.97 -5.87
CA GLU A 19 8.29 3.02 -4.80
C GLU A 19 6.79 3.08 -4.49
N ARG A 20 6.28 2.07 -3.79
CA ARG A 20 4.89 2.00 -3.32
C ARG A 20 4.86 1.64 -1.84
N ILE A 21 3.96 2.28 -1.11
CA ILE A 21 3.73 2.02 0.32
C ILE A 21 2.25 1.69 0.50
N VAL A 22 1.92 0.55 1.10
CA VAL A 22 0.53 0.16 1.37
C VAL A 22 0.21 0.40 2.84
N LEU A 23 -0.74 1.28 3.11
CA LEU A 23 -1.33 1.47 4.43
C LEU A 23 -2.62 0.66 4.54
N GLU A 24 -2.88 0.06 5.69
CA GLU A 24 -4.11 -0.68 5.97
C GLU A 24 -4.76 -0.17 7.24
N CYS A 25 -6.01 0.22 7.12
CA CYS A 25 -6.83 0.58 8.28
C CYS A 25 -7.45 -0.68 8.89
N ASP A 26 -7.75 -0.65 10.19
CA ASP A 26 -8.47 -1.74 10.87
C ASP A 26 -9.88 -2.01 10.30
N CYS A 27 -10.45 -1.07 9.54
CA CYS A 27 -11.72 -1.28 8.84
C CYS A 27 -11.57 -2.19 7.61
N GLY A 28 -10.33 -2.51 7.22
CA GLY A 28 -9.98 -3.32 6.04
C GLY A 28 -9.69 -2.50 4.78
N GLU A 29 -9.80 -1.16 4.84
CA GLU A 29 -9.44 -0.29 3.73
C GLU A 29 -7.93 -0.24 3.54
N LYS A 30 -7.51 -0.25 2.26
CA LYS A 30 -6.11 -0.18 1.86
C LYS A 30 -5.87 1.06 1.03
N VAL A 31 -4.89 1.84 1.45
CA VAL A 31 -4.45 3.03 0.75
C VAL A 31 -3.06 2.76 0.18
N VAL A 32 -2.88 3.07 -1.11
CA VAL A 32 -1.59 2.91 -1.79
C VAL A 32 -1.00 4.29 -2.05
N LEU A 33 0.12 4.55 -1.38
CA LEU A 33 0.92 5.75 -1.60
C LEU A 33 2.00 5.43 -2.63
N LEU A 34 2.12 6.29 -3.64
CA LEU A 34 3.14 6.18 -4.69
C LEU A 34 4.24 7.21 -4.43
N GLY A 35 5.50 6.77 -4.42
CA GLY A 35 6.64 7.60 -4.02
C GLY A 35 7.45 6.98 -2.89
N MET A 36 8.57 7.62 -2.55
CA MET A 36 9.44 7.21 -1.45
C MET A 36 8.84 7.63 -0.11
N GLU A 37 9.21 6.96 0.98
CA GLU A 37 8.74 7.32 2.32
C GLU A 37 9.04 8.80 2.66
N ASP A 38 10.23 9.28 2.28
CA ASP A 38 10.68 10.67 2.48
C ASP A 38 9.76 11.71 1.80
N ASP A 39 9.06 11.33 0.74
CA ASP A 39 8.10 12.22 0.06
C ASP A 39 6.88 12.51 0.95
N TRP A 40 6.53 11.55 1.82
CA TRP A 40 5.39 11.63 2.74
C TRP A 40 5.78 12.17 4.12
N VAL A 41 7.06 12.10 4.48
CA VAL A 41 7.58 12.63 5.76
C VAL A 41 7.67 14.16 5.69
N GLY A 42 6.61 14.84 6.12
CA GLY A 42 6.59 16.29 6.36
C GLY A 42 6.01 17.16 5.24
N GLY A 43 5.61 16.57 4.12
CA GLY A 43 5.02 17.29 2.98
C GLY A 43 3.50 17.18 2.88
N GLU A 44 2.94 16.01 3.20
CA GLU A 44 1.52 15.71 3.03
C GLU A 44 0.94 15.24 4.37
N GLY A 45 -0.19 15.83 4.77
CA GLY A 45 -0.85 15.52 6.04
C GLY A 45 -1.28 14.05 6.14
N PRO A 46 -1.86 13.64 7.29
CA PRO A 46 -2.38 12.29 7.44
C PRO A 46 -3.36 11.94 6.32
N VAL A 47 -3.31 10.68 5.87
CA VAL A 47 -4.18 10.21 4.80
C VAL A 47 -5.49 9.74 5.42
N GLU A 48 -6.60 10.38 5.08
CA GLU A 48 -7.90 9.96 5.59
C GLU A 48 -8.38 8.69 4.89
N CYS A 49 -8.70 7.69 5.72
CA CYS A 49 -9.48 6.52 5.35
C CYS A 49 -10.97 6.90 5.28
N GLU A 50 -11.77 6.23 4.45
CA GLU A 50 -13.22 6.50 4.32
C GLU A 50 -13.99 6.33 5.64
N CYS A 51 -13.45 5.57 6.59
CA CYS A 51 -14.03 5.46 7.93
C CYS A 51 -13.81 6.71 8.83
N GLY A 52 -13.10 7.72 8.32
CA GLY A 52 -12.77 8.95 9.04
C GLY A 52 -11.56 8.83 9.96
N ARG A 53 -10.77 7.76 9.82
CA ARG A 53 -9.50 7.60 10.56
C ARG A 53 -8.35 8.15 9.74
N GLU A 54 -7.43 8.83 10.41
CA GLU A 54 -6.15 9.22 9.86
C GLU A 54 -5.17 8.03 9.81
N LEU A 55 -4.68 7.73 8.62
CA LEU A 55 -3.62 6.76 8.37
C LEU A 55 -2.28 7.46 8.23
N THR A 56 -1.27 6.83 8.78
CA THR A 56 0.12 7.27 8.77
C THR A 56 1.01 6.17 8.24
N LEU A 57 2.28 6.48 7.99
CA LEU A 57 3.30 5.48 7.64
C LEU A 57 3.46 4.37 8.69
N SER A 58 2.95 4.56 9.91
CA SER A 58 2.94 3.52 10.96
C SER A 58 1.91 2.42 10.69
N ASP A 59 0.88 2.70 9.90
CA ASP A 59 -0.24 1.80 9.55
C ASP A 59 0.09 0.94 8.33
N ARG A 60 1.39 0.81 8.00
CA ARG A 60 1.89 0.11 6.83
C ARG A 60 1.69 -1.40 6.94
N SER A 61 1.08 -1.97 5.90
CA SER A 61 0.77 -3.40 5.75
C SER A 61 1.67 -4.12 4.76
N ASP A 62 2.74 -3.47 4.27
CA ASP A 62 3.66 -4.06 3.31
C ASP A 62 4.13 -5.45 3.77
N ASP A 63 3.80 -6.47 2.98
CA ASP A 63 4.17 -7.88 3.20
C ASP A 63 5.69 -8.09 3.41
N GLU A 64 6.51 -7.18 2.87
CA GLU A 64 7.97 -7.13 3.06
C GLU A 64 8.35 -6.84 4.52
N VAL A 65 7.67 -5.90 5.18
CA VAL A 65 7.90 -5.58 6.61
C VAL A 65 7.39 -6.72 7.49
N ALA A 66 6.28 -7.34 7.11
CA ALA A 66 5.79 -8.54 7.79
C ALA A 66 6.81 -9.70 7.70
N ARG A 67 7.48 -9.87 6.55
CA ARG A 67 8.58 -10.85 6.39
C ARG A 67 9.79 -10.49 7.27
N VAL A 68 10.23 -9.24 7.29
CA VAL A 68 11.35 -8.80 8.14
C VAL A 68 11.04 -8.98 9.63
N ARG A 69 9.84 -8.59 10.10
CA ARG A 69 9.42 -8.81 11.49
C ARG A 69 9.41 -10.29 11.87
N ARG A 70 8.91 -11.17 10.99
CA ARG A 70 8.96 -12.64 11.22
C ARG A 70 10.39 -13.17 11.33
N LEU A 71 11.33 -12.63 10.55
CA LEU A 71 12.75 -12.99 10.65
C LEU A 71 13.35 -12.52 11.98
N LEU A 72 13.10 -11.28 12.38
CA LEU A 72 13.62 -10.72 13.65
C LEU A 72 13.03 -11.40 14.90
N HIS A 73 11.78 -11.86 14.85
CA HIS A 73 11.18 -12.61 15.97
C HIS A 73 11.71 -14.05 16.09
N ARG A 74 12.24 -14.64 15.01
CA ARG A 74 12.85 -15.98 15.06
C ARG A 74 14.17 -15.98 15.82
N ASP A 75 14.97 -14.92 15.71
CA ASP A 75 16.28 -14.85 16.38
C ASP A 75 16.17 -14.68 17.89
N ARG A 76 15.08 -14.10 18.39
CA ARG A 76 14.85 -13.92 19.84
C ARG A 76 14.33 -15.18 20.53
N ALA A 77 13.83 -16.16 19.77
CA ALA A 77 13.30 -17.43 20.26
C ALA A 77 14.34 -18.57 20.28
N ASN A 78 15.57 -18.34 19.81
CA ASN A 78 16.63 -19.35 19.73
C ASN A 78 17.81 -19.10 20.69
N THR A 79 17.63 -18.19 21.67
CA THR A 79 18.62 -17.89 22.71
C THR A 79 18.13 -18.29 24.10
N ALA A 80 17.44 -19.44 24.20
CA ALA A 80 17.05 -20.06 25.45
C ALA A 80 17.59 -21.49 25.53
#